data_AF-A0A660RHK2-F1
#
_entry.id   AF-A0A660RHK2-F1
#
_cell.length_a   1.000
_cell.length_b   1.000
_cell.length_c   1.000
_cell.angle_alpha   90.00
_cell.angle_beta   90.00
_cell.angle_gamma   90.00
#
_symmetry.space_group_name_H-M   'P 1'
#
loop_
_entity.id
_entity.type
_entity.pdbx_description
1 polymer ?
#
loop_
_entity_poly.entity_id
_entity_poly.type
_entity_poly.pdbx_seq_one_letter_code
_entity_poly.pdbx_strand_id
1 'polypeptide(L)'
;MKRERRTWWQRVILLSISAFLLFLAQPKISWDPLIWIGLIPFFLSIEDTKWWKAILYGELFGTIYFVLNMYWVAGVITRELPSVIRHASGELGILPFILLCAIEGISLALFAFIYWMIRRWIRSKLWSVMAIASSWVLIEYVRGFGQLGFTGGRLSDAIYKRIGLIQTMSFTGIWFILFLIVLINAIFFFILKSSSFSLLKKCTFIIGVF
;
A
#
# COMPACT_ATOMS: atom_id res chain seq x y z
N MET A 1 6.52 -20.48 -21.17
CA MET A 1 5.31 -19.64 -21.27
C MET A 1 5.73 -18.18 -21.34
N LYS A 2 5.68 -17.54 -22.53
CA LYS A 2 5.97 -16.10 -22.66
C LYS A 2 4.89 -15.34 -21.88
N ARG A 3 5.25 -14.70 -20.77
CA ARG A 3 4.33 -13.79 -20.07
C ARG A 3 4.08 -12.60 -20.98
N GLU A 4 2.87 -12.47 -21.50
CA GLU A 4 2.46 -11.25 -22.21
C GLU A 4 2.69 -10.04 -21.31
N ARG A 5 3.35 -9.01 -21.84
CA ARG A 5 3.54 -7.75 -21.12
C ARG A 5 2.19 -7.08 -20.99
N ARG A 6 1.73 -6.89 -19.75
CA ARG A 6 0.51 -6.13 -19.44
C ARG A 6 0.55 -4.74 -20.08
N THR A 7 -0.55 -4.35 -20.70
CA THR A 7 -0.75 -3.01 -21.27
C THR A 7 -0.84 -1.95 -20.17
N TRP A 8 -0.76 -0.67 -20.54
CA TRP A 8 -0.92 0.45 -19.60
C TRP A 8 -2.27 0.39 -18.87
N TRP A 9 -3.37 0.24 -19.62
CA TRP A 9 -4.73 0.21 -19.07
C TRP A 9 -4.94 -0.92 -18.06
N GLN A 10 -4.44 -2.12 -18.36
CA GLN A 10 -4.50 -3.25 -17.44
C GLN A 10 -3.80 -2.94 -16.11
N ARG A 11 -2.67 -2.23 -16.14
CA ARG A 11 -1.95 -1.84 -14.93
C ARG A 11 -2.74 -0.80 -14.14
N VAL A 12 -3.29 0.23 -14.79
CA VAL A 12 -4.14 1.24 -14.12
C VAL A 12 -5.37 0.61 -13.47
N ILE A 13 -6.00 -0.38 -14.13
CA ILE A 13 -7.12 -1.13 -13.55
C ILE A 13 -6.67 -1.89 -12.29
N LEU A 14 -5.56 -2.62 -12.36
CA LEU A 14 -5.01 -3.34 -11.20
C LEU A 14 -4.68 -2.40 -10.04
N LEU A 15 -4.11 -1.22 -10.33
CA LEU A 15 -3.82 -0.19 -9.34
C LEU A 15 -5.10 0.28 -8.64
N SER A 16 -6.13 0.59 -9.43
CA SER A 16 -7.41 1.07 -8.93
C SER A 16 -8.11 0.01 -8.09
N ILE A 17 -8.09 -1.25 -8.54
CA ILE A 17 -8.63 -2.39 -7.78
C ILE A 17 -7.89 -2.54 -6.46
N SER A 18 -6.55 -2.51 -6.46
CA SER A 18 -5.76 -2.61 -5.24
C SER A 18 -6.11 -1.50 -4.25
N ALA A 19 -6.13 -0.24 -4.72
CA ALA A 19 -6.44 0.91 -3.88
C ALA A 19 -7.86 0.82 -3.30
N PHE A 20 -8.83 0.38 -4.11
CA PHE A 20 -10.21 0.20 -3.66
C PHE A 20 -10.35 -0.93 -2.63
N LEU A 21 -9.72 -2.10 -2.85
CA LEU A 21 -9.73 -3.20 -1.88
C LEU A 21 -9.14 -2.78 -0.53
N LEU A 22 -8.02 -2.04 -0.55
CA LEU A 22 -7.41 -1.55 0.67
C LEU A 22 -8.28 -0.49 1.34
N PHE A 23 -8.94 0.39 0.58
CA PHE A 23 -9.92 1.34 1.11
C PHE A 23 -11.10 0.64 1.81
N LEU A 24 -11.64 -0.44 1.21
CA LEU A 24 -12.72 -1.22 1.83
C LEU A 24 -12.29 -1.88 3.16
N ALA A 25 -10.99 -2.18 3.33
CA ALA A 25 -10.46 -2.74 4.56
C ALA A 25 -10.35 -1.71 5.71
N GLN A 26 -10.35 -0.42 5.40
CA GLN A 26 -10.10 0.65 6.37
C GLN A 26 -11.27 0.84 7.35
N PRO A 27 -11.05 1.44 8.54
CA PRO A 27 -12.01 1.46 9.64
C PRO A 27 -13.43 1.91 9.29
N LYS A 28 -13.60 2.86 8.35
CA LYS A 28 -14.93 3.32 7.94
C LYS A 28 -15.81 2.19 7.39
N ILE A 29 -15.23 1.27 6.62
CA ILE A 29 -15.96 0.16 5.98
C ILE A 29 -15.72 -1.16 6.72
N SER A 30 -14.50 -1.35 7.26
CA SER A 30 -14.13 -2.46 8.13
C SER A 30 -14.24 -3.86 7.51
N TRP A 31 -14.02 -4.01 6.21
CA TRP A 31 -13.85 -5.34 5.59
C TRP A 31 -12.40 -5.80 5.69
N ASP A 32 -11.96 -6.04 6.92
CA ASP A 32 -10.58 -6.36 7.24
C ASP A 32 -9.98 -7.59 6.51
N PRO A 33 -10.73 -8.64 6.07
CA PRO A 33 -10.12 -9.74 5.33
C PRO A 33 -9.44 -9.27 4.03
N LEU A 34 -9.90 -8.17 3.43
CA LEU A 34 -9.33 -7.62 2.21
C LEU A 34 -7.92 -7.08 2.40
N ILE A 35 -7.50 -6.71 3.63
CA ILE A 35 -6.16 -6.19 3.89
C ILE A 35 -5.06 -7.22 3.53
N TRP A 36 -5.37 -8.51 3.67
CA TRP A 36 -4.43 -9.61 3.47
C TRP A 36 -4.18 -9.96 1.99
N ILE A 37 -5.02 -9.45 1.09
CA ILE A 37 -4.93 -9.70 -0.36
C ILE A 37 -4.91 -8.40 -1.19
N GLY A 38 -5.18 -7.25 -0.57
CA GLY A 38 -5.40 -5.98 -1.26
C GLY A 38 -4.18 -5.43 -1.99
N LEU A 39 -2.95 -5.78 -1.60
CA LEU A 39 -1.72 -5.37 -2.30
C LEU A 39 -1.35 -6.27 -3.49
N ILE A 40 -1.97 -7.44 -3.61
CA ILE A 40 -1.64 -8.39 -4.70
C ILE A 40 -1.81 -7.75 -6.09
N PRO A 41 -2.92 -7.04 -6.40
CA PRO A 41 -3.07 -6.40 -7.71
C PRO A 41 -2.04 -5.29 -7.95
N PHE A 42 -1.64 -4.55 -6.91
CA PHE A 42 -0.55 -3.57 -6.99
C PHE A 42 0.79 -4.23 -7.33
N PHE A 43 1.16 -5.33 -6.66
CA PHE A 43 2.39 -6.05 -7.02
C PHE A 43 2.36 -6.58 -8.46
N LEU A 44 1.20 -7.04 -8.94
CA LEU A 44 1.02 -7.41 -10.35
C LEU A 44 1.19 -6.21 -11.30
N SER A 45 0.72 -5.02 -10.92
CA SER A 45 0.80 -3.84 -11.78
C SER A 45 2.22 -3.28 -11.95
N ILE A 46 3.11 -3.47 -10.97
CA ILE A 46 4.50 -2.98 -11.01
C ILE A 46 5.50 -4.06 -11.46
N GLU A 47 5.06 -5.31 -11.56
CA GLU A 47 5.88 -6.44 -12.03
C GLU A 47 6.32 -6.30 -13.49
N ASP A 48 7.55 -6.74 -13.78
CA ASP A 48 8.14 -6.78 -15.13
C ASP A 48 8.15 -5.40 -15.84
N THR A 49 8.31 -4.32 -15.06
CA THR A 49 8.39 -2.94 -15.53
C THR A 49 9.83 -2.40 -15.57
N LYS A 50 10.04 -1.27 -16.27
CA LYS A 50 11.25 -0.45 -16.13
C LYS A 50 11.18 0.32 -14.81
N TRP A 51 12.33 0.66 -14.22
CA TRP A 51 12.41 1.36 -12.94
C TRP A 51 11.53 2.63 -12.86
N TRP A 52 11.53 3.47 -13.90
CA TRP A 52 10.73 4.70 -13.93
C TRP A 52 9.23 4.42 -14.04
N LYS A 53 8.84 3.31 -14.68
CA LYS A 53 7.44 2.88 -14.72
C LYS A 53 6.99 2.35 -13.36
N ALA A 54 7.86 1.66 -12.62
CA ALA A 54 7.57 1.24 -11.27
C ALA A 54 7.28 2.46 -10.38
N ILE A 55 8.13 3.50 -10.45
CA ILE A 55 7.91 4.78 -9.74
C ILE A 55 6.56 5.38 -10.13
N LEU A 56 6.30 5.56 -11.43
CA LEU A 56 5.05 6.15 -11.93
C LEU A 56 3.79 5.39 -11.49
N TYR A 57 3.84 4.05 -11.52
CA TYR A 57 2.72 3.22 -11.07
C TYR A 57 2.58 3.19 -9.55
N GLY A 58 3.68 3.27 -8.80
CA GLY A 58 3.67 3.46 -7.35
C GLY A 58 3.06 4.79 -6.94
N GLU A 59 3.40 5.87 -7.65
CA GLU A 59 2.82 7.20 -7.46
C GLU A 59 1.31 7.17 -7.76
N LEU A 60 0.92 6.66 -8.92
CA LEU A 60 -0.49 6.59 -9.31
C LEU A 60 -1.30 5.75 -8.32
N PHE A 61 -0.74 4.62 -7.84
CA PHE A 61 -1.34 3.81 -6.79
C PHE A 61 -1.54 4.60 -5.50
N GLY A 62 -0.48 5.23 -5.01
CA GLY A 62 -0.49 6.00 -3.77
C GLY A 62 -1.50 7.12 -3.81
N THR A 63 -1.51 7.91 -4.88
CA THR A 63 -2.46 9.00 -5.05
C THR A 63 -3.90 8.51 -5.07
N ILE A 64 -4.22 7.44 -5.81
CA ILE A 64 -5.58 6.86 -5.81
C ILE A 64 -5.95 6.36 -4.41
N TYR A 65 -5.04 5.64 -3.75
CA TYR A 65 -5.27 5.09 -2.40
C TYR A 65 -5.52 6.20 -1.37
N PHE A 66 -4.69 7.25 -1.35
CA PHE A 66 -4.85 8.37 -0.42
C PHE A 66 -6.08 9.22 -0.74
N VAL A 67 -6.43 9.44 -2.01
CA VAL A 67 -7.69 10.12 -2.38
C VAL A 67 -8.89 9.35 -1.83
N LEU A 68 -8.91 8.02 -1.97
CA LEU A 68 -9.99 7.20 -1.43
C LEU A 68 -10.02 7.20 0.10
N ASN A 69 -8.87 7.02 0.75
CA ASN A 69 -8.80 6.90 2.21
C ASN A 69 -9.04 8.25 2.92
N MET A 70 -8.56 9.34 2.32
CA MET A 70 -8.63 10.69 2.86
C MET A 70 -9.72 11.54 2.21
N TYR A 71 -10.72 10.94 1.57
CA TYR A 71 -11.80 11.69 0.92
C TYR A 71 -12.47 12.71 1.86
N TRP A 72 -12.49 12.43 3.17
CA TRP A 72 -13.06 13.31 4.19
C TRP A 72 -12.22 14.59 4.42
N VAL A 73 -10.90 14.53 4.20
CA VAL A 73 -9.99 15.68 4.31
C VAL A 73 -10.31 16.73 3.24
N ALA A 74 -10.80 16.30 2.07
CA ALA A 74 -11.26 17.23 1.03
C ALA A 74 -12.37 18.16 1.56
N GLY A 75 -13.31 17.63 2.34
CA GLY A 75 -14.39 18.42 2.96
C GLY A 75 -13.86 19.44 3.98
N VAL A 76 -12.83 19.07 4.74
CA VAL A 76 -12.18 19.98 5.69
C VAL A 76 -11.44 21.09 4.94
N ILE A 77 -10.62 20.75 3.95
CA ILE A 77 -9.84 21.74 3.19
C ILE A 77 -10.78 22.71 2.46
N THR A 78 -11.80 22.21 1.77
CA THR A 78 -12.72 23.07 1.01
C THR A 78 -13.51 24.03 1.90
N ARG A 79 -13.85 23.61 3.13
CA ARG A 79 -14.52 24.48 4.12
C ARG A 79 -13.59 25.53 4.72
N GLU A 80 -12.36 25.16 5.04
CA GLU A 80 -11.43 26.02 5.77
C GLU A 80 -10.56 26.87 4.83
N LEU A 81 -10.46 26.55 3.54
CA LEU A 81 -9.60 27.31 2.61
C LEU A 81 -9.90 28.81 2.56
N PRO A 82 -11.17 29.28 2.56
CA PRO A 82 -11.47 30.72 2.54
C PRO A 82 -11.03 31.46 3.81
N SER A 83 -10.85 30.77 4.93
CA SER A 83 -10.36 31.38 6.19
C SER A 83 -8.84 31.59 6.17
N VAL A 84 -8.11 30.78 5.39
CA VAL A 84 -6.65 30.87 5.22
C VAL A 84 -6.27 31.76 4.05
N ILE A 85 -6.96 31.64 2.92
CA ILE A 85 -6.70 32.40 1.69
C ILE A 85 -7.88 33.33 1.43
N ARG A 86 -7.69 34.61 1.75
CA ARG A 86 -8.69 35.64 1.52
C ARG A 86 -9.06 35.70 0.03
N HIS A 87 -10.35 35.58 -0.29
CA HIS A 87 -10.93 35.51 -1.65
C HIS A 87 -10.79 34.18 -2.40
N ALA A 88 -10.29 33.11 -1.78
CA ALA A 88 -10.38 31.78 -2.39
C ALA A 88 -11.81 31.24 -2.28
N SER A 89 -12.36 30.69 -3.37
CA SER A 89 -13.58 29.88 -3.30
C SER A 89 -13.26 28.54 -2.65
N GLY A 90 -14.20 27.99 -1.86
CA GLY A 90 -14.00 26.71 -1.19
C GLY A 90 -13.72 25.55 -2.16
N GLU A 91 -14.25 25.62 -3.38
CA GLU A 91 -14.04 24.64 -4.44
C GLU A 91 -12.56 24.48 -4.84
N LEU A 92 -11.77 25.55 -4.71
CA LEU A 92 -10.33 25.49 -4.96
C LEU A 92 -9.61 24.54 -3.99
N GLY A 93 -10.23 24.17 -2.87
CA GLY A 93 -9.70 23.21 -1.88
C GLY A 93 -9.48 21.80 -2.41
N ILE A 94 -10.10 21.44 -3.54
CA ILE A 94 -9.87 20.14 -4.21
C ILE A 94 -8.42 20.05 -4.71
N LEU A 95 -7.84 21.15 -5.20
CA LEU A 95 -6.48 21.13 -5.73
C LEU A 95 -5.42 20.87 -4.62
N PRO A 96 -5.39 21.61 -3.49
CA PRO A 96 -4.54 21.27 -2.36
C PRO A 96 -4.76 19.85 -1.82
N PHE A 97 -6.00 19.34 -1.84
CA PHE A 97 -6.29 17.97 -1.44
C PHE A 97 -5.63 16.93 -2.36
N ILE A 98 -5.75 17.09 -3.69
CA ILE A 98 -5.10 16.21 -4.65
C ILE A 98 -3.57 16.32 -4.51
N LEU A 99 -3.04 17.52 -4.31
CA LEU A 99 -1.61 17.74 -4.08
C LEU A 99 -1.13 17.05 -2.80
N LEU A 100 -1.89 17.13 -1.70
CA LEU A 100 -1.60 16.39 -0.48
C LEU A 100 -1.53 14.88 -0.76
N CYS A 101 -2.52 14.33 -1.46
CA CYS A 101 -2.54 12.90 -1.79
C CYS A 101 -1.38 12.48 -2.70
N ALA A 102 -0.96 13.35 -3.62
CA ALA A 102 0.21 13.12 -4.47
C ALA A 102 1.52 13.19 -3.67
N ILE A 103 1.66 14.14 -2.75
CA ILE A 103 2.81 14.20 -1.84
C ILE A 103 2.92 12.92 -1.01
N GLU A 104 1.80 12.44 -0.46
CA GLU A 104 1.77 11.16 0.24
C GLU A 104 2.06 9.98 -0.70
N GLY A 105 1.61 10.05 -1.95
CA GLY A 105 1.86 9.08 -3.02
C GLY A 105 3.34 8.83 -3.29
N ILE A 106 4.20 9.84 -3.09
CA ILE A 106 5.67 9.74 -3.30
C ILE A 106 6.26 8.60 -2.46
N SER A 107 5.74 8.38 -1.25
CA SER A 107 6.17 7.26 -0.40
C SER A 107 5.96 5.90 -1.11
N LEU A 108 4.84 5.73 -1.81
CA LEU A 108 4.53 4.50 -2.54
C LEU A 108 5.26 4.42 -3.88
N ALA A 109 5.58 5.57 -4.49
CA ALA A 109 6.48 5.64 -5.63
C ALA A 109 7.90 5.14 -5.25
N LEU A 110 8.41 5.58 -4.10
CA LEU A 110 9.68 5.11 -3.53
C LEU A 110 9.62 3.60 -3.20
N PHE A 111 8.51 3.14 -2.64
CA PHE A 111 8.31 1.71 -2.39
C PHE A 111 8.37 0.90 -3.69
N ALA A 112 7.67 1.34 -4.74
CA ALA A 112 7.67 0.63 -6.02
C ALA A 112 9.06 0.59 -6.68
N PHE A 113 9.87 1.64 -6.48
CA PHE A 113 11.27 1.65 -6.89
C PHE A 113 12.12 0.63 -6.12
N ILE A 114 12.00 0.59 -4.79
CA ILE A 114 12.72 -0.37 -3.96
C ILE A 114 12.26 -1.80 -4.25
N TYR A 115 10.96 -2.00 -4.48
CA TYR A 115 10.42 -3.28 -4.96
C TYR A 115 11.10 -3.70 -6.27
N TRP A 116 11.23 -2.80 -7.24
CA TRP A 116 11.92 -3.09 -8.50
C TRP A 116 13.39 -3.49 -8.28
N MET A 117 14.12 -2.80 -7.39
CA MET A 117 15.49 -3.13 -6.99
C MET A 117 15.57 -4.53 -6.37
N ILE A 118 14.71 -4.81 -5.38
CA ILE A 118 14.61 -6.12 -4.71
C ILE A 118 14.41 -7.23 -5.73
N ARG A 119 13.46 -7.05 -6.66
CA ARG A 119 13.14 -8.07 -7.67
C ARG A 119 14.26 -8.29 -8.70
N ARG A 120 15.15 -7.32 -8.87
CA ARG A 120 16.30 -7.42 -9.79
C ARG A 120 17.51 -8.10 -9.13
N TRP A 121 17.79 -7.79 -7.86
CA TRP A 121 19.01 -8.23 -7.19
C TRP A 121 18.83 -9.44 -6.28
N ILE A 122 17.68 -9.57 -5.61
CA ILE A 122 17.42 -10.68 -4.69
C ILE A 122 16.77 -11.83 -5.47
N ARG A 123 17.52 -12.93 -5.64
CA ARG A 123 17.05 -14.11 -6.37
C ARG A 123 16.21 -15.08 -5.53
N SER A 124 16.50 -15.15 -4.22
CA SER A 124 15.75 -16.02 -3.30
C SER A 124 14.37 -15.43 -3.02
N LYS A 125 13.32 -16.22 -3.28
CA LYS A 125 11.92 -15.81 -3.03
C LYS A 125 11.69 -15.43 -1.57
N LEU A 126 12.24 -16.20 -0.64
CA LEU A 126 12.09 -15.96 0.80
C LEU A 126 12.67 -14.57 1.17
N TRP A 127 13.91 -14.32 0.76
CA TRP A 127 14.57 -13.03 1.03
C TRP A 127 13.89 -11.88 0.30
N SER A 128 13.35 -12.09 -0.91
CA SER A 128 12.57 -11.05 -1.61
C SER A 128 11.32 -10.67 -0.83
N VAL A 129 10.55 -11.66 -0.35
CA VAL A 129 9.33 -11.44 0.44
C VAL A 129 9.64 -10.65 1.71
N MET A 130 10.67 -11.07 2.45
CA MET A 130 11.09 -10.37 3.67
C MET A 130 11.54 -8.93 3.37
N ALA A 131 12.36 -8.73 2.33
CA ALA A 131 12.83 -7.41 1.95
C ALA A 131 11.67 -6.48 1.52
N ILE A 132 10.67 -7.00 0.80
CA ILE A 132 9.47 -6.25 0.40
C ILE A 132 8.68 -5.78 1.63
N ALA A 133 8.45 -6.68 2.59
CA ALA A 133 7.73 -6.33 3.81
C ALA A 133 8.51 -5.31 4.66
N SER A 134 9.81 -5.54 4.86
CA SER A 134 10.67 -4.61 5.60
C SER A 134 10.77 -3.24 4.93
N SER A 135 10.86 -3.19 3.59
CA SER A 135 10.94 -1.91 2.88
C SER A 135 9.65 -1.10 3.01
N TRP A 136 8.49 -1.75 3.01
CA TRP A 136 7.22 -1.06 3.25
C TRP A 136 7.20 -0.41 4.65
N VAL A 137 7.59 -1.16 5.68
CA VAL A 137 7.66 -0.65 7.05
C VAL A 137 8.62 0.52 7.18
N LEU A 138 9.82 0.42 6.58
CA LEU A 138 10.80 1.50 6.60
C LEU A 138 10.26 2.77 5.93
N ILE A 139 9.59 2.63 4.80
CA ILE A 139 9.02 3.77 4.08
C ILE A 139 7.88 4.40 4.88
N GLU A 140 7.00 3.59 5.48
CA GLU A 140 5.92 4.09 6.32
C GLU A 140 6.45 4.79 7.58
N TYR A 141 7.55 4.29 8.14
CA TYR A 141 8.25 4.92 9.25
C TYR A 141 8.79 6.29 8.84
N VAL A 142 9.49 6.35 7.70
CA VAL A 142 10.05 7.61 7.15
C VAL A 142 8.95 8.60 6.77
N ARG A 143 7.84 8.13 6.21
CA ARG A 143 6.65 8.93 5.84
C ARG A 143 6.05 9.69 7.02
N GLY A 144 6.24 9.19 8.25
CA GLY A 144 5.79 9.86 9.46
C GLY A 144 6.63 11.05 9.91
N PHE A 145 7.79 11.34 9.30
CA PHE A 145 8.70 12.41 9.74
C PHE A 145 8.58 13.70 8.94
N GLY A 146 8.99 14.79 9.58
CA GLY A 146 9.09 16.12 8.96
C GLY A 146 7.78 16.89 8.96
N GLN A 147 7.80 18.07 8.35
CA GLN A 147 6.64 18.97 8.30
C GLN A 147 5.50 18.44 7.41
N LEU A 148 5.84 17.59 6.44
CA LEU A 148 4.90 16.90 5.57
C LEU A 148 4.59 15.48 6.07
N GLY A 149 5.05 15.12 7.27
CA GLY A 149 4.87 13.79 7.81
C GLY A 149 3.39 13.53 8.11
N PHE A 150 2.81 12.53 7.44
CA PHE A 150 1.42 12.15 7.65
C PHE A 150 1.28 10.64 7.80
N THR A 151 0.48 10.24 8.78
CA THR A 151 0.39 8.85 9.21
C THR A 151 -0.96 8.21 8.90
N GLY A 152 -1.88 9.00 8.33
CA GLY A 152 -3.20 8.52 7.97
C GLY A 152 -3.15 7.46 6.88
N GLY A 153 -4.12 6.55 6.94
CA GLY A 153 -4.33 5.52 5.94
C GLY A 153 -3.28 4.42 6.00
N ARG A 154 -2.73 4.13 7.18
CA ARG A 154 -1.85 2.98 7.36
C ARG A 154 -2.62 1.69 7.11
N LEU A 155 -1.95 0.68 6.57
CA LEU A 155 -2.57 -0.63 6.37
C LEU A 155 -2.91 -1.32 7.71
N SER A 156 -2.13 -1.04 8.76
CA SER A 156 -2.37 -1.55 10.11
C SER A 156 -3.67 -1.06 10.72
N ASP A 157 -4.22 0.06 10.28
CA ASP A 157 -5.46 0.61 10.85
C ASP A 157 -6.67 -0.30 10.53
N ALA A 158 -6.59 -1.07 9.44
CA ALA A 158 -7.64 -2.01 9.04
C ALA A 158 -7.86 -3.15 10.05
N ILE A 159 -6.86 -3.50 10.86
CA ILE A 159 -6.95 -4.63 11.79
C ILE A 159 -7.48 -4.25 13.18
N TYR A 160 -8.03 -3.04 13.35
CA TYR A 160 -8.45 -2.51 14.65
C TYR A 160 -9.52 -3.35 15.39
N LYS A 161 -10.24 -4.23 14.68
CA LYS A 161 -11.21 -5.18 15.28
C LYS A 161 -10.56 -6.51 15.71
N ARG A 162 -9.32 -6.78 15.32
CA ARG A 162 -8.60 -8.04 15.59
C ARG A 162 -7.82 -7.93 16.89
N ILE A 163 -8.52 -7.97 18.01
CA ILE A 163 -7.95 -7.77 19.36
C ILE A 163 -6.73 -8.67 19.62
N GLY A 164 -6.79 -9.95 19.23
CA GLY A 164 -5.66 -10.88 19.39
C GLY A 164 -4.39 -10.44 18.66
N LEU A 165 -4.51 -9.88 17.45
CA LEU A 165 -3.38 -9.29 16.74
C LEU A 165 -2.92 -8.00 17.41
N ILE A 166 -3.85 -7.13 17.81
CA ILE A 166 -3.50 -5.86 18.47
C ILE A 166 -2.71 -6.10 19.76
N GLN A 167 -2.98 -7.17 20.51
CA GLN A 167 -2.23 -7.51 21.73
C GLN A 167 -0.74 -7.71 21.45
N THR A 168 -0.34 -8.19 20.26
CA THR A 168 1.09 -8.35 19.95
C THR A 168 1.82 -7.01 19.84
N MET A 169 1.09 -5.92 19.58
CA MET A 169 1.67 -4.57 19.52
C MET A 169 2.29 -4.14 20.86
N SER A 170 1.89 -4.74 21.98
CA SER A 170 2.51 -4.46 23.29
C SER A 170 4.01 -4.79 23.33
N PHE A 171 4.46 -5.78 22.54
CA PHE A 171 5.86 -6.18 22.47
C PHE A 171 6.58 -5.60 21.24
N THR A 172 5.90 -5.53 20.11
CA THR A 172 6.53 -5.24 18.80
C THR A 172 6.14 -3.88 18.22
N GLY A 173 5.17 -3.21 18.83
CA GLY A 173 4.53 -2.04 18.26
C GLY A 173 3.73 -2.33 16.98
N ILE A 174 3.22 -1.26 16.38
CA ILE A 174 2.40 -1.30 15.16
C ILE A 174 3.17 -1.76 13.91
N TRP A 175 4.50 -1.61 13.93
CA TRP A 175 5.38 -1.92 12.79
C TRP A 175 5.38 -3.39 12.41
N PHE A 176 5.27 -4.28 13.40
CA PHE A 176 5.18 -5.72 13.15
C PHE A 176 3.89 -6.11 12.45
N ILE A 177 2.78 -5.45 12.77
CA ILE A 177 1.49 -5.71 12.15
C ILE A 177 1.53 -5.28 10.69
N LEU A 178 2.08 -4.08 10.45
CA LEU A 178 2.30 -3.57 9.10
C LEU A 178 3.22 -4.52 8.31
N PHE A 179 4.31 -4.98 8.91
CA PHE A 179 5.20 -5.98 8.33
C PHE A 179 4.43 -7.24 7.94
N LEU A 180 3.63 -7.79 8.86
CA LEU A 180 2.88 -9.03 8.67
C LEU A 180 1.87 -8.93 7.52
N ILE A 181 1.13 -7.82 7.45
CA ILE A 181 0.18 -7.54 6.37
C ILE A 181 0.87 -7.60 5.01
N VAL A 182 1.98 -6.88 4.85
CA VAL A 182 2.71 -6.81 3.58
C VAL A 182 3.39 -8.13 3.27
N LEU A 183 3.92 -8.82 4.28
CA LEU A 183 4.54 -10.14 4.16
C LEU A 183 3.54 -11.16 3.59
N ILE A 184 2.32 -11.24 4.14
CA ILE A 184 1.29 -12.17 3.70
C ILE A 184 0.85 -11.85 2.26
N ASN A 185 0.64 -10.57 1.94
CA ASN A 185 0.33 -10.16 0.56
C ASN A 185 1.45 -10.56 -0.41
N ALA A 186 2.72 -10.36 -0.05
CA ALA A 186 3.86 -10.72 -0.88
C ALA A 186 3.95 -12.24 -1.06
N ILE A 187 3.76 -13.02 0.01
CA ILE A 187 3.70 -14.49 -0.04
C ILE A 187 2.64 -14.95 -1.04
N PHE A 188 1.40 -14.46 -0.90
CA PHE A 188 0.30 -14.83 -1.79
C PHE A 188 0.56 -14.40 -3.23
N PHE A 189 1.13 -13.22 -3.44
CA PHE A 189 1.56 -12.79 -4.78
C PHE A 189 2.58 -13.75 -5.41
N PHE A 190 3.60 -14.19 -4.67
CA PHE A 190 4.59 -15.15 -5.20
C PHE A 190 4.01 -16.55 -5.42
N ILE A 191 3.07 -16.99 -4.58
CA ILE A 191 2.33 -18.23 -4.77
C ILE A 191 1.50 -18.15 -6.06
N LEU A 192 0.74 -17.07 -6.28
CA LEU A 192 0.00 -16.85 -7.53
C LEU A 192 0.94 -16.78 -8.74
N LYS A 193 2.16 -16.28 -8.57
CA LYS A 193 3.16 -16.19 -9.63
C LYS A 193 3.75 -17.55 -10.01
N SER A 194 3.94 -18.45 -9.05
CA SER A 194 4.52 -19.76 -9.29
C SER A 194 3.46 -20.85 -9.24
N SER A 195 3.28 -21.59 -10.33
CA SER A 195 2.44 -22.79 -10.39
C SER A 195 2.86 -23.93 -9.44
N SER A 196 3.71 -23.66 -8.44
CA SER A 196 4.28 -24.63 -7.51
C SER A 196 3.65 -24.48 -6.13
N PHE A 197 2.88 -25.50 -5.76
CA PHE A 197 2.17 -25.70 -4.48
C PHE A 197 3.11 -25.83 -3.26
N SER A 198 4.44 -25.80 -3.43
CA SER A 198 5.42 -26.04 -2.35
C SER A 198 5.56 -24.89 -1.35
N LEU A 199 5.26 -23.65 -1.75
CA LEU A 199 5.24 -22.49 -0.85
C LEU A 199 4.03 -22.51 0.10
N LEU A 200 2.87 -22.97 -0.39
CA LEU A 200 1.64 -23.14 0.40
C LEU A 200 1.88 -24.04 1.61
N LYS A 201 2.59 -25.18 1.45
CA LYS A 201 2.91 -26.10 2.55
C LYS A 201 3.82 -25.50 3.63
N LYS A 202 4.70 -24.55 3.27
CA LYS A 202 5.54 -23.82 4.24
C LYS A 202 4.78 -22.69 4.93
N CYS A 203 3.82 -22.07 4.23
CA CYS A 203 3.02 -20.96 4.76
C CYS A 203 1.81 -21.43 5.58
N THR A 204 1.24 -22.61 5.32
CA THR A 204 0.21 -23.22 6.18
C THR A 204 0.71 -23.48 7.60
N PHE A 205 2.02 -23.67 7.78
CA PHE A 205 2.64 -23.74 9.11
C PHE A 205 2.64 -22.38 9.85
N ILE A 206 2.66 -21.27 9.11
CA ILE A 206 2.68 -19.92 9.70
C ILE A 206 1.25 -19.39 9.92
N ILE A 207 0.32 -19.73 9.02
CA ILE A 207 -1.09 -19.32 9.12
C ILE A 207 -1.85 -20.17 10.14
N GLY A 208 -1.49 -21.44 10.35
CA GLY A 208 -2.10 -22.30 11.38
C GLY A 208 -1.74 -21.93 12.84
N VAL A 209 -0.96 -20.87 13.04
CA VAL A 209 -0.55 -20.34 14.35
C VAL A 209 -1.29 -19.04 14.69
N PHE A 210 -2.19 -18.55 13.83
CA PHE A 210 -3.03 -17.37 14.07
C PHE A 210 -4.52 -17.68 13.98
#